data_AF-A0A2P2BVG1-F1
#
_entry.id   AF-A0A2P2BVG1-F1
#
_cell.length_a   1.000
_cell.length_b   1.000
_cell.length_c   1.000
_cell.angle_alpha   90.00
_cell.angle_beta   90.00
_cell.angle_gamma   90.00
#
_symmetry.space_group_name_H-M   'P 1'
#
loop_
_entity.id
_entity.type
_entity.pdbx_description
1 polymer ?
#
loop_
_entity_poly.entity_id
_entity_poly.type
_entity_poly.pdbx_seq_one_letter_code
_entity_poly.pdbx_strand_id
1 'polypeptide(L)' 'MYSNNKDDIKKELKSLCADYVNILEKLKKEKIISEETYNTCSLKKISFLEE' A
#
# COMPACT_ATOMS: atom_id res chain seq x y z
N MET A 1 5.53 7.60 -28.68
CA MET A 1 4.43 6.64 -28.40
C MET A 1 4.35 6.44 -26.90
N TYR A 2 3.36 7.02 -26.21
CA TYR A 2 3.21 6.93 -24.75
C TYR A 2 2.07 5.99 -24.32
N SER A 3 1.62 5.10 -25.21
CA SER A 3 0.42 4.29 -24.97
C SER A 3 0.62 3.09 -24.05
N ASN A 4 1.84 2.85 -23.53
CA ASN A 4 2.11 1.76 -22.57
C ASN A 4 2.16 2.23 -21.11
N ASN A 5 1.89 3.50 -20.82
CA ASN A 5 2.33 4.11 -19.56
C ASN A 5 1.35 3.91 -18.39
N LYS A 6 0.03 3.94 -18.61
CA LYS A 6 -0.95 3.99 -17.51
C LYS A 6 -1.08 2.68 -16.74
N ASP A 7 -1.16 1.56 -17.45
CA ASP A 7 -1.25 0.24 -16.82
C ASP A 7 0.04 -0.14 -16.10
N ASP A 8 1.19 0.21 -16.68
CA ASP A 8 2.49 -0.01 -16.03
C ASP A 8 2.62 0.84 -14.76
N ILE A 9 2.25 2.13 -14.82
CA ILE A 9 2.17 3.01 -13.65
C ILE A 9 1.20 2.46 -12.60
N LYS A 10 0.02 1.97 -13.01
CA LYS A 10 -0.95 1.37 -12.06
C LYS A 10 -0.35 0.14 -11.39
N LYS A 11 0.38 -0.69 -12.14
CA LYS A 11 1.06 -1.89 -11.62
C LYS A 11 2.19 -1.54 -10.65
N GLU A 12 3.06 -0.59 -11.00
CA GLU A 12 4.11 -0.11 -10.10
C GLU A 12 3.52 0.48 -8.82
N LEU A 13 2.45 1.27 -8.93
CA LEU A 13 1.76 1.83 -7.77
C LEU A 13 1.15 0.73 -6.88
N LYS A 14 0.55 -0.32 -7.48
CA LYS A 14 0.07 -1.49 -6.73
C LYS A 14 1.22 -2.19 -6.00
N SER A 15 2.36 -2.39 -6.64
CA SER A 15 3.53 -2.98 -5.98
C SER A 15 3.98 -2.15 -4.78
N LEU A 16 4.12 -0.83 -4.96
CA LEU A 16 4.52 0.08 -3.90
C LEU A 16 3.52 0.11 -2.74
N CYS A 17 2.22 0.11 -3.03
CA CYS A 17 1.18 0.03 -2.01
C CYS A 17 1.23 -1.28 -1.22
N ALA A 18 1.48 -2.41 -1.89
CA ALA A 18 1.61 -3.70 -1.22
C ALA A 18 2.82 -3.73 -0.27
N ASP A 19 3.98 -3.25 -0.73
CA ASP A 19 5.18 -3.15 0.10
C ASP A 19 4.98 -2.23 1.30
N TYR A 20 4.33 -1.08 1.08
CA TYR A 20 4.00 -0.12 2.13
C TYR A 20 3.09 -0.74 3.21
N VAL A 21 2.02 -1.45 2.81
CA VAL A 21 1.12 -2.13 3.75
C VAL A 21 1.86 -3.21 4.53
N ASN A 22 2.73 -3.98 3.87
CA ASN A 22 3.56 -4.99 4.53
C ASN A 22 4.50 -4.39 5.58
N ILE A 23 5.10 -3.24 5.30
CA ILE A 23 5.94 -2.52 6.28
C ILE A 23 5.10 -2.07 7.47
N LEU A 24 3.93 -1.47 7.24
CA LEU A 24 3.04 -1.05 8.32
C LEU A 24 2.59 -2.24 9.19
N GLU A 25 2.34 -3.40 8.59
CA GLU A 25 1.97 -4.60 9.34
C GLU A 25 3.11 -5.08 10.26
N LYS A 26 4.36 -5.05 9.78
CA LYS A 26 5.54 -5.36 10.60
C LYS A 26 5.69 -4.36 11.76
N LEU A 27 5.57 -3.06 11.48
CA LEU A 27 5.64 -2.02 12.52
C LEU A 27 4.54 -2.18 13.57
N LYS A 28 3.33 -2.57 13.17
CA LYS A 28 2.23 -2.90 14.09
C LYS A 28 2.56 -4.13 14.93
N LYS A 29 3.06 -5.21 14.32
CA LYS A 29 3.45 -6.45 15.01
C LYS A 29 4.55 -6.21 16.04
N GLU A 30 5.51 -5.35 15.72
CA GLU A 30 6.59 -4.92 16.62
C GLU A 30 6.12 -3.88 17.66
N LYS A 31 4.84 -3.52 17.68
CA LYS A 31 4.23 -2.52 18.57
C LYS A 31 4.90 -1.13 18.49
N ILE A 32 5.52 -0.82 17.35
CA ILE A 32 6.11 0.50 17.07
C ILE A 32 5.01 1.52 16.76
N ILE A 33 3.94 1.08 16.09
CA ILE A 33 2.76 1.90 15.79
C ILE A 33 1.51 1.26 16.39
N SER A 34 0.51 2.09 16.70
CA SER A 34 -0.79 1.62 17.19
C SER A 34 -1.63 1.01 16.05
N GLU A 35 -2.65 0.24 16.43
CA GLU A 35 -3.66 -0.27 15.51
C GLU A 35 -4.40 0.86 14.78
N GLU A 36 -4.68 1.96 15.47
CA GLU A 36 -5.31 3.15 14.89
C GLU A 36 -4.42 3.80 13.81
N THR A 37 -3.11 3.93 14.08
CA THR A 37 -2.15 4.44 13.10
C THR A 37 -2.04 3.51 11.89
N TYR A 38 -1.95 2.19 12.13
CA TYR A 38 -1.95 1.20 11.06
C TYR A 38 -3.18 1.33 10.16
N ASN A 39 -4.38 1.38 10.76
CA ASN A 39 -5.64 1.48 10.02
C ASN A 39 -5.71 2.78 9.22
N THR A 40 -5.41 3.92 9.85
CA THR A 40 -5.43 5.23 9.19
C THR A 40 -4.48 5.26 7.98
N CYS A 41 -3.31 4.65 8.11
CA CYS A 41 -2.29 4.65 7.07
C CYS A 41 -2.53 3.60 5.98
N SER A 42 -3.13 2.45 6.26
CA SER A 42 -3.25 1.32 5.33
C SER A 42 -4.60 1.23 4.60
N LEU A 43 -5.71 1.69 5.20
CA LEU A 43 -7.08 1.40 4.74
C LEU A 43 -7.33 1.82 3.28
N LYS A 44 -6.93 3.04 2.89
CA LYS A 44 -7.06 3.51 1.49
C LYS A 44 -6.15 2.75 0.51
N LYS A 45 -5.00 2.25 0.98
CA LYS A 45 -4.04 1.51 0.13
C LYS A 45 -4.52 0.08 -0.08
N ILE A 46 -5.05 -0.55 0.97
CA ILE A 46 -5.69 -1.87 0.89
C ILE A 46 -6.87 -1.80 -0.10
N SER A 47 -7.74 -0.80 0.05
CA SER A 47 -8.86 -0.59 -0.88
C SER A 47 -8.42 -0.40 -2.34
N PHE A 48 -7.27 0.22 -2.58
CA PHE A 48 -6.70 0.37 -3.93
C PHE A 48 -6.10 -0.93 -4.49
N LEU A 49 -5.60 -1.82 -3.63
CA LEU A 49 -5.07 -3.11 -4.02
C LEU A 49 -6.16 -4.13 -4.35
N GLU A 50 -7.30 -4.03 -3.68
CA GLU A 50 -8.48 -4.90 -3.86
C GLU A 50 -9.36 -4.53 -5.08
N GLU A 51 -9.11 -3.38 -5.70
CA GLU A 51 -9.76 -2.90 -6.95
C GLU A 51 -9.16 -3.54 -8.22
#